data_AF-A0A9P4QE23-F1
#
_entry.id   AF-A0A9P4QE23-F1
#
_cell.length_a   1.000
_cell.length_b   1.000
_cell.length_c   1.000
_cell.angle_alpha   90.00
_cell.angle_beta   90.00
_cell.angle_gamma   90.00
#
_symmetry.space_group_name_H-M   'P 1'
#
loop_
_entity.id
_entity.type
_entity.pdbx_description
1 polymer ?
#
loop_
_entity_poly.entity_id
_entity_poly.type
_entity_poly.pdbx_seq_one_letter_code
_entity_poly.pdbx_strand_id
1 'polypeptide(L)'
;MPTKDSAVPPDTYQQRDHSDTCSELPTTYSLSNITSESSRLNMPSIQRSFSDPDPMFTNDRTHSDGKVGPAALQPSVELVGLRSDLQPSRDPVLPGSGQDTSGESELRKQALVMTLKNLPRDVIAPPPKTSINPFVTYVTETFRFLAESSAVKNRYTPVLVKREINTHERGHWLVDTSTWGLELQLEFWNFLTEYVTNGSTGSALFVARISYDEVSGKDVAIDTDGLGDVQVFCSGEIVKHTYLLLYLASNGRVRHTGMKWKDVHREVIVEMRGSG
;
A
#
# COMPACT_ATOMS: atom_id res chain seq x y z
N MET A 1 61.38 -8.17 -41.89
CA MET A 1 61.87 -9.56 -42.05
C MET A 1 62.08 -10.15 -40.66
N PRO A 2 61.83 -11.45 -40.38
CA PRO A 2 60.92 -12.48 -40.95
C PRO A 2 59.86 -12.95 -39.90
N THR A 3 58.61 -13.30 -40.23
CA THR A 3 58.01 -14.63 -40.56
C THR A 3 58.40 -15.85 -39.70
N LYS A 4 57.40 -16.47 -39.05
CA LYS A 4 57.00 -17.91 -39.12
C LYS A 4 55.98 -18.22 -38.01
N ASP A 5 54.77 -18.64 -38.34
CA ASP A 5 54.32 -20.02 -38.64
C ASP A 5 54.43 -20.99 -37.45
N SER A 6 53.28 -21.47 -36.97
CA SER A 6 53.04 -22.83 -36.48
C SER A 6 51.52 -23.01 -36.30
N ALA A 7 50.82 -23.71 -37.19
CA ALA A 7 50.68 -25.17 -37.29
C ALA A 7 49.70 -25.76 -36.23
N VAL A 8 48.56 -26.24 -36.76
CA VAL A 8 47.55 -27.19 -36.23
C VAL A 8 48.01 -28.63 -36.61
N PRO A 9 47.49 -29.82 -36.15
CA PRO A 9 46.47 -30.29 -35.16
C PRO A 9 47.09 -31.36 -34.16
N PRO A 10 46.39 -32.30 -33.42
CA PRO A 10 45.01 -32.79 -33.55
C PRO A 10 44.17 -33.07 -32.29
N ASP A 11 42.93 -33.43 -32.61
CA ASP A 11 41.77 -33.85 -31.84
C ASP A 11 42.02 -34.66 -30.57
N THR A 12 41.25 -34.34 -29.53
CA THR A 12 40.72 -35.37 -28.62
C THR A 12 39.31 -34.99 -28.20
N TYR A 13 38.35 -35.80 -28.65
CA TYR A 13 36.98 -35.86 -28.17
C TYR A 13 36.95 -36.14 -26.67
N GLN A 14 36.21 -35.35 -25.88
CA GLN A 14 35.28 -35.87 -24.88
C GLN A 14 34.15 -34.87 -24.58
N GLN A 15 32.93 -35.37 -24.74
CA GLN A 15 31.63 -34.82 -24.38
C GLN A 15 31.57 -34.13 -23.01
N ARG A 16 30.87 -33.00 -22.96
CA ARG A 16 29.94 -32.71 -21.86
C ARG A 16 28.80 -31.81 -22.34
N ASP A 17 27.59 -32.26 -22.04
CA ASP A 17 26.30 -31.75 -22.51
C ASP A 17 26.01 -30.33 -22.02
N HIS A 18 25.58 -29.46 -22.95
CA HIS A 18 24.84 -28.24 -22.68
C HIS A 18 23.44 -28.41 -23.26
N SER A 19 22.42 -28.48 -22.41
CA SER A 19 21.04 -28.26 -22.81
C SER A 19 20.62 -26.88 -22.31
N ASP A 20 20.96 -25.86 -23.10
CA ASP A 20 20.33 -24.55 -23.03
C ASP A 20 19.00 -24.63 -23.79
N THR A 21 17.87 -24.62 -23.08
CA THR A 21 16.56 -24.43 -23.68
C THR A 21 16.02 -23.07 -23.28
N CYS A 22 16.43 -22.07 -24.08
CA CYS A 22 15.77 -20.78 -24.18
C CYS A 22 14.39 -21.00 -24.82
N SER A 23 13.33 -20.64 -24.12
CA SER A 23 11.95 -20.72 -24.65
C SER A 23 11.72 -19.56 -25.62
N GLU A 24 11.72 -19.86 -26.91
CA GLU A 24 11.28 -18.95 -27.97
C GLU A 24 9.74 -18.95 -28.07
N LEU A 25 9.14 -17.76 -28.13
CA LEU A 25 7.71 -17.57 -28.35
C LEU A 25 7.36 -17.79 -29.83
N PRO A 26 6.20 -18.41 -30.17
CA PRO A 26 5.82 -18.57 -31.57
C PRO A 26 5.43 -17.23 -32.22
N THR A 27 6.25 -16.75 -33.15
CA THR A 27 5.89 -15.66 -34.07
C THR A 27 5.29 -16.23 -35.35
N THR A 28 3.98 -16.46 -35.39
CA THR A 28 3.15 -16.36 -36.63
C THR A 28 1.66 -16.44 -36.27
N TYR A 29 0.95 -15.31 -36.30
CA TYR A 29 -0.49 -15.30 -36.58
C TYR A 29 -0.68 -14.67 -37.96
N SER A 30 -0.98 -15.51 -38.96
CA SER A 30 -1.34 -15.06 -40.31
C SER A 30 -2.76 -14.51 -40.32
N LEU A 31 -2.89 -13.21 -40.59
CA LEU A 31 -4.15 -12.53 -40.86
C LEU A 31 -4.61 -12.83 -42.29
N SER A 32 -5.21 -14.00 -42.50
CA SER A 32 -5.88 -14.31 -43.77
C SER A 32 -6.95 -15.37 -43.54
N ASN A 33 -8.15 -14.91 -43.13
CA ASN A 33 -9.44 -15.58 -43.33
C ASN A 33 -10.60 -14.63 -42.96
N ILE A 34 -10.53 -13.38 -43.41
CA ILE A 34 -11.69 -12.48 -43.42
C ILE A 34 -11.91 -12.06 -44.86
N THR A 35 -12.55 -12.93 -45.65
CA THR A 35 -13.44 -12.54 -46.76
C THR A 35 -14.17 -13.77 -47.31
N SER A 36 -15.44 -13.53 -47.66
CA SER A 36 -16.31 -14.28 -48.57
C SER A 36 -17.27 -15.35 -48.02
N GLU A 37 -18.54 -14.92 -48.10
CA GLU A 37 -19.71 -15.61 -48.67
C GLU A 37 -20.49 -16.61 -47.81
N SER A 38 -21.58 -16.08 -47.23
CA SER A 38 -22.96 -16.43 -47.58
C SER A 38 -23.23 -17.86 -48.06
N SER A 39 -23.97 -18.65 -47.25
CA SER A 39 -25.30 -19.18 -47.60
C SER A 39 -25.86 -20.13 -46.53
N ARG A 40 -27.01 -19.72 -45.97
CA ARG A 40 -28.18 -20.49 -45.48
C ARG A 40 -27.98 -21.97 -45.07
N LEU A 41 -28.45 -22.33 -43.88
CA LEU A 41 -29.65 -23.19 -43.67
C LEU A 41 -30.00 -23.38 -42.17
N ASN A 42 -31.24 -22.99 -41.84
CA ASN A 42 -32.25 -23.58 -40.93
C ASN A 42 -32.09 -23.76 -39.39
N MET A 43 -33.20 -23.32 -38.73
CA MET A 43 -33.85 -23.75 -37.46
C MET A 43 -33.41 -23.13 -36.12
N PRO A 44 -34.32 -23.01 -35.12
CA PRO A 44 -35.66 -22.40 -35.13
C PRO A 44 -35.81 -21.22 -34.15
N SER A 45 -36.83 -20.40 -34.40
CA SER A 45 -37.32 -19.30 -33.57
C SER A 45 -37.88 -19.76 -32.21
N ILE A 46 -37.35 -19.22 -31.11
CA ILE A 46 -38.05 -19.20 -29.82
C ILE A 46 -38.68 -17.82 -29.64
N GLN A 47 -40.00 -17.87 -29.41
CA GLN A 47 -40.94 -16.76 -29.35
C GLN A 47 -40.59 -15.74 -28.26
N ARG A 48 -40.78 -14.47 -28.62
CA ARG A 48 -41.01 -13.37 -27.66
C ARG A 48 -42.45 -13.49 -27.16
N SER A 49 -42.64 -13.42 -25.85
CA SER A 49 -43.91 -13.02 -25.25
C SER A 49 -43.73 -11.66 -24.59
N PHE A 50 -44.51 -10.71 -25.08
CA PHE A 50 -44.75 -9.37 -24.54
C PHE A 50 -46.04 -9.40 -23.70
N SER A 51 -46.24 -8.32 -22.91
CA SER A 51 -47.41 -7.90 -22.08
C SER A 51 -47.40 -8.45 -20.65
N ASP A 52 -47.64 -7.73 -19.57
CA ASP A 52 -47.98 -6.31 -19.20
C ASP A 52 -48.12 -6.34 -17.63
N PRO A 53 -48.54 -5.29 -16.89
CA PRO A 53 -48.16 -3.87 -16.84
C PRO A 53 -47.74 -3.45 -15.40
N ASP A 54 -47.25 -2.20 -15.25
CA ASP A 54 -46.93 -1.55 -13.97
C ASP A 54 -48.12 -1.45 -13.00
N PRO A 55 -47.91 -1.58 -11.67
CA PRO A 55 -48.88 -1.13 -10.68
C PRO A 55 -48.61 0.30 -10.20
N MET A 56 -49.71 1.06 -10.16
CA MET A 56 -49.83 2.47 -9.82
C MET A 56 -49.45 2.82 -8.38
N PHE A 57 -48.94 4.05 -8.23
CA PHE A 57 -48.87 4.76 -6.95
C PHE A 57 -50.27 5.04 -6.40
N THR A 58 -50.53 4.62 -5.17
CA THR A 58 -51.53 5.24 -4.29
C THR A 58 -50.94 5.44 -2.90
N ASN A 59 -51.03 6.68 -2.41
CA ASN A 59 -50.88 7.02 -1.00
C ASN A 59 -52.16 6.58 -0.28
N ASP A 60 -52.03 5.92 0.89
CA ASP A 60 -52.66 6.42 2.11
C ASP A 60 -52.06 5.82 3.39
N ARG A 61 -52.18 6.58 4.47
CA ARG A 61 -51.59 6.42 5.81
C ARG A 61 -52.27 5.31 6.64
N THR A 62 -51.51 4.60 7.47
CA THR A 62 -51.56 4.62 8.96
C THR A 62 -51.04 3.33 9.62
N HIS A 63 -50.27 3.53 10.71
CA HIS A 63 -50.01 2.69 11.89
C HIS A 63 -49.23 1.35 11.82
N SER A 64 -48.05 1.39 12.48
CA SER A 64 -47.42 0.40 13.39
C SER A 64 -47.38 -1.09 12.98
N ASP A 65 -46.19 -1.66 12.78
CA ASP A 65 -45.40 -2.32 13.84
C ASP A 65 -44.06 -2.83 13.29
N GLY A 66 -43.08 -2.98 14.17
CA GLY A 66 -41.66 -3.14 13.80
C GLY A 66 -41.26 -4.45 13.11
N LYS A 67 -40.25 -4.36 12.24
CA LYS A 67 -39.21 -5.41 12.08
C LYS A 67 -38.01 -4.91 11.26
N VAL A 68 -36.89 -4.73 11.98
CA VAL A 68 -35.49 -4.99 11.63
C VAL A 68 -35.11 -4.88 10.15
N GLY A 69 -34.54 -3.72 9.77
CA GLY A 69 -33.81 -3.55 8.51
C GLY A 69 -32.42 -4.23 8.54
N PRO A 70 -31.81 -4.49 7.36
CA PRO A 70 -30.51 -5.11 7.30
C PRO A 70 -29.45 -4.13 7.82
N ALA A 71 -28.59 -4.62 8.72
CA ALA A 71 -27.47 -3.87 9.26
C ALA A 71 -26.55 -3.41 8.13
N ALA A 72 -26.63 -2.13 7.77
CA ALA A 72 -25.56 -1.47 7.05
C ALA A 72 -24.32 -1.50 7.95
N LEU A 73 -23.29 -2.22 7.52
CA LEU A 73 -21.96 -2.18 8.12
C LEU A 73 -21.47 -0.73 8.06
N GLN A 74 -21.60 -0.01 9.18
CA GLN A 74 -20.93 1.27 9.39
C GLN A 74 -19.43 0.99 9.43
N PRO A 75 -18.59 1.70 8.67
CA PRO A 75 -17.14 1.65 8.88
C PRO A 75 -16.85 2.27 10.24
N SER A 76 -16.25 1.49 11.14
CA SER A 76 -15.94 1.89 12.51
C SER A 76 -15.00 3.10 12.54
N VAL A 77 -15.56 4.27 12.89
CA VAL A 77 -14.85 5.55 13.11
C VAL A 77 -14.09 5.55 14.44
N GLU A 78 -14.15 4.46 15.21
CA GLU A 78 -13.50 4.33 16.53
C GLU A 78 -11.98 4.49 16.48
N LEU A 79 -11.32 4.13 15.37
CA LEU A 79 -9.85 4.12 15.28
C LEU A 79 -9.23 5.54 15.30
N VAL A 80 -9.98 6.57 14.90
CA VAL A 80 -9.53 7.99 14.94
C VAL A 80 -9.76 8.61 16.32
N GLY A 81 -10.80 8.17 17.04
CA GLY A 81 -11.10 8.62 18.41
C GLY A 81 -10.12 8.06 19.44
N LEU A 82 -9.76 6.78 19.32
CA LEU A 82 -8.97 6.05 20.32
C LEU A 82 -7.55 6.58 20.57
N ARG A 83 -6.89 7.21 19.58
CA ARG A 83 -5.53 7.74 19.76
C ARG A 83 -5.47 9.21 20.21
N SER A 84 -6.60 9.90 20.27
CA SER A 84 -6.65 11.32 20.67
C SER A 84 -6.57 11.54 22.18
N ASP A 85 -6.86 10.51 22.99
CA ASP A 85 -7.05 10.62 24.44
C ASP A 85 -5.85 10.14 25.30
N LEU A 86 -4.67 9.92 24.70
CA LEU A 86 -3.47 9.54 25.47
C LEU A 86 -2.80 10.78 26.11
N GLN A 87 -3.48 11.40 27.07
CA GLN A 87 -2.78 12.14 28.13
C GLN A 87 -2.44 11.16 29.26
N PRO A 88 -1.19 11.09 29.74
CA PRO A 88 -0.86 10.23 30.86
C PRO A 88 -1.50 10.79 32.15
N SER A 89 -2.49 10.08 32.69
CA SER A 89 -2.95 10.26 34.06
C SER A 89 -1.77 10.00 35.00
N ARG A 90 -1.44 10.98 35.84
CA ARG A 90 -0.45 10.85 36.90
C ARG A 90 -1.11 10.19 38.10
N ASP A 91 -1.13 8.88 38.13
CA ASP A 91 -1.50 8.14 39.35
C ASP A 91 -0.34 8.17 40.37
N PRO A 92 -0.62 8.21 41.69
CA PRO A 92 0.41 8.25 42.71
C PRO A 92 1.15 6.92 42.82
N VAL A 93 2.48 6.96 42.70
CA VAL A 93 3.38 5.82 42.84
C VAL A 93 3.41 5.33 44.29
N LEU A 94 3.02 4.07 44.52
CA LEU A 94 3.32 3.32 45.74
C LEU A 94 4.73 2.72 45.66
N PRO A 95 5.52 2.72 46.75
CA PRO A 95 6.85 2.12 46.76
C PRO A 95 6.76 0.62 47.10
N GLY A 96 7.23 -0.26 46.21
CA GLY A 96 7.28 -1.69 46.51
C GLY A 96 8.06 -2.55 45.53
N SER A 97 9.09 -3.22 46.08
CA SER A 97 9.87 -4.36 45.58
C SER A 97 10.71 -4.22 44.31
N GLY A 98 12.02 -4.06 44.51
CA GLY A 98 13.04 -4.44 43.52
C GLY A 98 13.10 -5.95 43.38
N GLN A 99 12.59 -6.46 42.26
CA GLN A 99 12.91 -7.77 41.70
C GLN A 99 13.54 -7.55 40.31
N ASP A 100 14.27 -8.55 39.81
CA ASP A 100 15.15 -8.50 38.65
C ASP A 100 14.50 -8.01 37.33
N THR A 101 14.26 -6.70 37.22
CA THR A 101 13.62 -6.06 36.06
C THR A 101 14.46 -6.13 34.79
N SER A 102 15.77 -6.38 34.91
CA SER A 102 16.70 -6.39 33.79
C SER A 102 16.51 -7.59 32.87
N GLY A 103 16.18 -8.77 33.42
CA GLY A 103 16.02 -10.00 32.64
C GLY A 103 14.73 -10.00 31.82
N GLU A 104 13.62 -9.59 32.44
CA GLU A 104 12.32 -9.50 31.77
C GLU A 104 12.29 -8.42 30.69
N SER A 105 12.93 -7.28 30.94
CA SER A 105 13.05 -6.20 29.96
C SER A 105 13.81 -6.63 28.71
N GLU A 106 14.92 -7.37 28.87
CA GLU A 106 15.71 -7.84 27.74
C GLU A 106 14.98 -8.94 26.96
N LEU A 107 14.29 -9.85 27.65
CA LEU A 107 13.47 -10.89 27.02
C LEU A 107 12.35 -10.28 26.17
N ARG A 108 11.68 -9.25 26.70
CA ARG A 108 10.65 -8.48 25.96
C ARG A 108 11.23 -7.80 24.74
N LYS A 109 12.40 -7.16 24.86
CA LYS A 109 13.08 -6.53 23.74
C LYS A 109 13.39 -7.55 22.64
N GLN A 110 13.96 -8.71 23.00
CA GLN A 110 14.25 -9.78 22.03
C GLN A 110 12.98 -10.30 21.35
N ALA A 111 11.88 -10.45 22.08
CA ALA A 111 10.60 -10.85 21.50
C ALA A 111 10.08 -9.83 20.47
N LEU A 112 10.23 -8.53 20.74
CA LEU A 112 9.86 -7.46 19.81
C LEU A 112 10.75 -7.47 18.55
N VAL A 113 12.07 -7.62 18.71
CA VAL A 113 13.00 -7.76 17.59
C VAL A 113 12.60 -8.94 16.70
N MET A 114 12.33 -10.10 17.28
CA MET A 114 11.89 -11.29 16.53
C MET A 114 10.56 -11.06 15.81
N THR A 115 9.62 -10.37 16.45
CA THR A 115 8.33 -10.01 15.84
C THR A 115 8.55 -9.10 14.64
N LEU A 116 9.35 -8.04 14.79
CA LEU A 116 9.66 -7.09 13.71
C LEU A 116 10.39 -7.76 12.54
N LYS A 117 11.32 -8.68 12.80
CA LYS A 117 12.00 -9.46 11.75
C LYS A 117 11.04 -10.34 10.95
N ASN A 118 9.98 -10.85 11.58
CA ASN A 118 8.97 -11.72 10.96
C ASN A 118 7.81 -10.96 10.29
N LEU A 119 7.76 -9.63 10.37
CA LEU A 119 6.74 -8.86 9.66
C LEU A 119 6.88 -9.02 8.13
N PRO A 120 5.79 -8.96 7.36
CA PRO A 120 5.87 -8.97 5.91
C PRO A 120 6.75 -7.82 5.41
N ARG A 121 7.41 -8.02 4.27
CA ARG A 121 8.19 -6.96 3.63
C ARG A 121 7.25 -5.85 3.14
N ASP A 122 6.16 -6.23 2.52
CA ASP A 122 5.20 -5.34 1.89
C ASP A 122 3.76 -5.70 2.28
N VAL A 123 2.91 -4.67 2.28
CA VAL A 123 1.47 -4.82 2.46
C VAL A 123 0.79 -4.07 1.32
N ILE A 124 -0.02 -4.81 0.57
CA ILE A 124 -0.70 -4.34 -0.62
C ILE A 124 -2.20 -4.31 -0.33
N ALA A 125 -2.86 -3.23 -0.74
CA ALA A 125 -4.31 -3.13 -0.64
C ALA A 125 -5.00 -4.20 -1.51
N PRO A 126 -6.22 -4.63 -1.15
CA PRO A 126 -7.01 -5.50 -2.01
C PRO A 126 -7.16 -4.89 -3.42
N PRO A 127 -7.19 -5.72 -4.47
CA PRO A 127 -7.39 -5.22 -5.82
C PRO A 127 -8.73 -4.47 -5.91
N PRO A 128 -8.78 -3.36 -6.67
CA PRO A 128 -10.02 -2.62 -6.82
C PRO A 128 -11.07 -3.49 -7.51
N LYS A 129 -12.35 -3.28 -7.17
CA LYS A 129 -13.44 -3.86 -7.94
C LYS A 129 -13.34 -3.35 -9.37
N THR A 130 -13.24 -4.26 -10.33
CA THR A 130 -13.21 -3.89 -11.74
C THR A 130 -14.54 -3.23 -12.13
N SER A 131 -14.47 -2.11 -12.84
CA SER A 131 -15.62 -1.36 -13.30
C SER A 131 -15.33 -0.79 -14.67
N ILE A 132 -16.37 -0.70 -15.50
CA ILE A 132 -16.34 0.03 -16.78
C ILE A 132 -16.64 1.52 -16.59
N ASN A 133 -17.02 1.93 -15.37
CA ASN A 133 -17.26 3.33 -15.06
C ASN A 133 -15.94 4.12 -15.12
N PRO A 134 -15.99 5.40 -15.53
CA PRO A 134 -14.80 6.23 -15.52
C PRO A 134 -14.24 6.38 -14.10
N PHE A 135 -12.92 6.55 -14.01
CA PHE A 135 -12.26 6.89 -12.76
C PHE A 135 -12.82 8.21 -12.21
N VAL A 136 -13.07 8.24 -10.90
CA VAL A 136 -13.60 9.43 -10.20
C VAL A 136 -12.54 10.06 -9.31
N THR A 137 -12.03 9.30 -8.34
CA THR A 137 -11.06 9.77 -7.35
C THR A 137 -10.39 8.61 -6.62
N TYR A 138 -9.17 8.81 -6.16
CA TYR A 138 -8.46 7.96 -5.20
C TYR A 138 -8.80 8.30 -3.74
N VAL A 139 -9.45 9.44 -3.49
CA VAL A 139 -9.82 9.86 -2.13
C VAL A 139 -11.05 9.06 -1.68
N THR A 140 -10.80 8.06 -0.84
CA THR A 140 -11.86 7.31 -0.16
C THR A 140 -12.58 8.19 0.86
N GLU A 141 -13.77 7.77 1.27
CA GLU A 141 -14.51 8.43 2.35
C GLU A 141 -13.69 8.47 3.65
N THR A 142 -12.99 7.38 3.97
CA THR A 142 -12.11 7.32 5.14
C THR A 142 -10.98 8.35 5.06
N PHE A 143 -10.36 8.54 3.89
CA PHE A 143 -9.35 9.58 3.73
C PHE A 143 -9.93 10.99 3.82
N ARG A 144 -11.11 11.23 3.25
CA ARG A 144 -11.80 12.53 3.39
C ARG A 144 -12.04 12.86 4.85
N PHE A 145 -12.66 11.94 5.61
CA PHE A 145 -12.91 12.13 7.03
C PHE A 145 -11.62 12.33 7.85
N LEU A 146 -10.58 11.55 7.55
CA LEU A 146 -9.26 11.72 8.17
C LEU A 146 -8.72 13.14 7.95
N ALA A 147 -8.79 13.65 6.72
CA ALA A 147 -8.25 14.97 6.38
C ALA A 147 -9.05 16.13 6.99
N GLU A 148 -10.33 15.91 7.29
CA GLU A 148 -11.22 16.90 7.90
C GLU A 148 -11.21 16.84 9.44
N SER A 149 -10.70 15.75 10.03
CA SER A 149 -10.59 15.57 11.47
C SER A 149 -9.83 16.73 12.14
N SER A 150 -10.42 17.29 13.21
CA SER A 150 -9.82 18.39 13.98
C SER A 150 -8.44 18.05 14.56
N ALA A 151 -8.17 16.78 14.82
CA ALA A 151 -6.89 16.30 15.35
C ALA A 151 -5.72 16.55 14.37
N VAL A 152 -5.96 16.41 13.07
CA VAL A 152 -4.89 16.37 12.04
C VAL A 152 -5.06 17.31 10.86
N LYS A 153 -6.23 17.91 10.63
CA LYS A 153 -6.51 18.75 9.45
C LYS A 153 -5.49 19.86 9.18
N ASN A 154 -4.89 20.41 10.24
CA ASN A 154 -3.91 21.50 10.17
C ASN A 154 -2.45 21.01 10.23
N ARG A 155 -2.19 19.70 10.10
CA ARG A 155 -0.85 19.11 10.25
C ARG A 155 -0.10 18.97 8.93
N TYR A 156 -0.79 19.08 7.80
CA TYR A 156 -0.16 19.11 6.48
C TYR A 156 0.17 20.55 6.08
N THR A 157 1.40 20.97 6.36
CA THR A 157 1.95 22.29 6.00
C THR A 157 3.34 22.08 5.37
N PRO A 158 3.40 21.72 4.08
CA PRO A 158 4.67 21.50 3.41
C PRO A 158 5.48 22.80 3.33
N VAL A 159 6.80 22.69 3.44
CA VAL A 159 7.75 23.79 3.23
C VAL A 159 8.14 23.93 1.76
N LEU A 160 7.98 22.85 0.99
CA LEU A 160 8.21 22.81 -0.44
C LEU A 160 7.09 22.03 -1.12
N VAL A 161 6.57 22.59 -2.22
CA VAL A 161 5.83 21.87 -3.25
C VAL A 161 6.44 22.31 -4.57
N LYS A 162 7.26 21.44 -5.19
CA LYS A 162 8.11 21.79 -6.33
C LYS A 162 7.32 22.11 -7.60
N ARG A 163 6.21 21.41 -7.80
CA ARG A 163 5.29 21.54 -8.94
C ARG A 163 3.91 21.05 -8.56
N GLU A 164 2.92 21.32 -9.41
CA GLU A 164 1.62 20.68 -9.31
C GLU A 164 1.77 19.15 -9.44
N ILE A 165 1.05 18.42 -8.59
CA ILE A 165 1.09 16.96 -8.53
C ILE A 165 -0.07 16.42 -9.34
N ASN A 166 0.19 15.57 -10.32
CA ASN A 166 -0.89 14.97 -11.11
C ASN A 166 -1.65 13.95 -10.25
N THR A 167 -2.97 13.89 -10.40
CA THR A 167 -3.86 12.91 -9.71
C THR A 167 -3.31 11.48 -9.74
N HIS A 168 -2.79 11.05 -10.89
CA HIS A 168 -2.28 9.70 -11.15
C HIS A 168 -0.78 9.57 -10.97
N GLU A 169 -0.10 10.64 -10.58
CA GLU A 169 1.34 10.62 -10.34
C GLU A 169 1.68 9.59 -9.26
N ARG A 170 2.66 8.74 -9.51
CA ARG A 170 3.10 7.76 -8.52
C ARG A 170 4.32 8.29 -7.79
N GLY A 171 4.33 8.09 -6.49
CA GLY A 171 5.46 8.42 -5.65
C GLY A 171 5.34 7.77 -4.29
N HIS A 172 6.25 8.11 -3.39
CA HIS A 172 6.27 7.55 -2.04
C HIS A 172 6.74 8.57 -1.01
N TRP A 173 6.18 8.44 0.19
CA TRP A 173 6.77 8.97 1.40
C TRP A 173 7.81 8.00 1.93
N LEU A 174 8.95 8.52 2.42
CA LEU A 174 9.93 7.74 3.18
C LEU A 174 9.84 8.10 4.66
N VAL A 175 9.72 7.10 5.52
CA VAL A 175 9.65 7.24 6.97
C VAL A 175 10.84 6.54 7.60
N ASP A 176 11.76 7.33 8.15
CA ASP A 176 12.83 6.83 9.00
C ASP A 176 12.27 6.49 10.39
N THR A 177 12.39 5.22 10.78
CA THR A 177 11.91 4.71 12.06
C THR A 177 13.03 4.35 13.04
N SER A 178 14.30 4.55 12.64
CA SER A 178 15.48 4.13 13.39
C SER A 178 15.56 4.73 14.81
N THR A 179 15.02 5.94 14.97
CA THR A 179 15.00 6.68 16.25
C THR A 179 13.81 6.32 17.14
N TRP A 180 12.89 5.46 16.67
CA TRP A 180 11.68 5.10 17.40
C TRP A 180 11.92 3.86 18.27
N GLY A 181 11.23 3.77 19.41
CA GLY A 181 11.20 2.54 20.20
C GLY A 181 10.53 1.38 19.45
N LEU A 182 10.96 0.15 19.71
CA LEU A 182 10.50 -1.05 18.98
C LEU A 182 8.98 -1.24 19.06
N GLU A 183 8.36 -0.91 20.20
CA GLU A 183 6.91 -0.95 20.36
C GLU A 183 6.21 0.02 19.39
N LEU A 184 6.71 1.26 19.28
CA LEU A 184 6.13 2.25 18.36
C LEU A 184 6.30 1.82 16.90
N GLN A 185 7.45 1.23 16.56
CA GLN A 185 7.67 0.69 15.22
C GLN A 185 6.66 -0.41 14.88
N LEU A 186 6.44 -1.36 15.81
CA LEU A 186 5.47 -2.43 15.63
C LEU A 186 4.03 -1.91 15.52
N GLU A 187 3.63 -1.00 16.41
CA GLU A 187 2.33 -0.35 16.37
C GLU A 187 2.09 0.41 15.06
N PHE A 188 3.09 1.16 14.61
CA PHE A 188 3.04 1.90 13.35
C PHE A 188 2.79 0.97 12.17
N TRP A 189 3.55 -0.13 12.09
CA TRP A 189 3.38 -1.11 11.01
C TRP A 189 2.02 -1.80 11.04
N ASN A 190 1.57 -2.22 12.22
CA ASN A 190 0.26 -2.86 12.37
C ASN A 190 -0.87 -1.90 11.99
N PHE A 191 -0.79 -0.64 12.40
CA PHE A 191 -1.76 0.38 12.05
C PHE A 191 -1.84 0.58 10.53
N LEU A 192 -0.69 0.70 9.86
CA LEU A 192 -0.65 0.80 8.39
C LEU A 192 -1.20 -0.47 7.72
N THR A 193 -0.81 -1.64 8.23
CA THR A 193 -1.27 -2.93 7.71
C THR A 193 -2.79 -3.03 7.76
N GLU A 194 -3.40 -2.68 8.89
CA GLU A 194 -4.84 -2.66 9.07
C GLU A 194 -5.52 -1.70 8.07
N TYR A 195 -5.05 -0.45 7.98
CA TYR A 195 -5.60 0.56 7.07
C TYR A 195 -5.49 0.20 5.59
N VAL A 196 -4.41 -0.49 5.20
CA VAL A 196 -4.19 -0.95 3.82
C VAL A 196 -5.07 -2.15 3.50
N THR A 197 -5.08 -3.15 4.37
CA THR A 197 -5.76 -4.44 4.11
C THR A 197 -7.27 -4.37 4.25
N ASN A 198 -7.80 -3.49 5.12
CA ASN A 198 -9.23 -3.30 5.27
C ASN A 198 -9.87 -2.48 4.12
N GLY A 199 -9.07 -2.02 3.16
CA GLY A 199 -9.53 -1.26 1.99
C GLY A 199 -9.88 0.21 2.27
N SER A 200 -9.66 0.71 3.49
CA SER A 200 -9.94 2.09 3.88
C SER A 200 -9.17 3.12 3.06
N THR A 201 -7.99 2.74 2.56
CA THR A 201 -7.13 3.60 1.72
C THR A 201 -7.38 3.43 0.23
N GLY A 202 -8.32 2.55 -0.16
CA GLY A 202 -8.52 2.15 -1.55
C GLY A 202 -7.34 1.35 -2.10
N SER A 203 -7.24 1.20 -3.42
CA SER A 203 -6.13 0.50 -4.08
C SER A 203 -4.92 1.39 -4.39
N ALA A 204 -4.98 2.67 -4.02
CA ALA A 204 -3.97 3.66 -4.40
C ALA A 204 -2.73 3.62 -3.51
N LEU A 205 -2.82 3.00 -2.33
CA LEU A 205 -1.78 2.99 -1.30
C LEU A 205 -1.23 1.57 -1.10
N PHE A 206 0.09 1.47 -1.00
CA PHE A 206 0.77 0.26 -0.51
C PHE A 206 2.00 0.66 0.31
N VAL A 207 2.40 -0.21 1.23
CA VAL A 207 3.51 0.06 2.14
C VAL A 207 4.56 -1.04 2.02
N ALA A 208 5.82 -0.66 2.12
CA ALA A 208 6.93 -1.59 2.13
C ALA A 208 7.96 -1.16 3.17
N ARG A 209 8.52 -2.15 3.85
CA ARG A 209 9.75 -2.01 4.63
C ARG A 209 10.91 -2.18 3.69
N ILE A 210 11.88 -1.28 3.79
CA ILE A 210 13.08 -1.30 2.98
C ILE A 210 14.30 -1.06 3.85
N SER A 211 15.44 -1.50 3.32
CA SER A 211 16.75 -1.00 3.70
C SER A 211 17.36 -0.50 2.40
N TYR A 212 17.62 0.80 2.30
CA TYR A 212 18.20 1.39 1.09
C TYR A 212 19.68 1.60 1.32
N ASP A 213 20.51 0.99 0.47
CA ASP A 213 21.93 1.31 0.43
C ASP A 213 22.15 2.47 -0.54
N GLU A 214 22.43 3.66 0.01
CA GLU A 214 22.71 4.86 -0.78
C GLU A 214 23.95 4.70 -1.67
N VAL A 215 24.91 3.86 -1.28
CA VAL A 215 26.16 3.66 -2.01
C VAL A 215 25.92 2.80 -3.25
N SER A 216 25.23 1.67 -3.11
CA SER A 216 24.87 0.82 -4.27
C SER A 216 23.64 1.31 -5.03
N GLY A 217 22.87 2.23 -4.43
CA GLY A 217 21.63 2.74 -4.97
C GLY A 217 20.49 1.71 -5.02
N LYS A 218 20.58 0.61 -4.23
CA LYS A 218 19.67 -0.54 -4.28
C LYS A 218 19.03 -0.84 -2.94
N ASP A 219 17.86 -1.46 -3.00
CA ASP A 219 17.23 -2.07 -1.84
C ASP A 219 18.06 -3.31 -1.43
N VAL A 220 18.40 -3.39 -0.16
CA VAL A 220 19.11 -4.52 0.45
C VAL A 220 18.21 -5.23 1.47
N ALA A 221 18.66 -6.39 1.96
CA ALA A 221 17.95 -7.10 3.01
C ALA A 221 17.78 -6.20 4.26
N ILE A 222 16.62 -6.29 4.90
CA ILE A 222 16.36 -5.59 6.16
C ILE A 222 17.13 -6.33 7.25
N ASP A 223 18.35 -5.88 7.52
CA ASP A 223 19.23 -6.41 8.58
C ASP A 223 19.28 -5.44 9.75
N THR A 224 18.11 -5.08 10.26
CA THR A 224 18.00 -4.23 11.45
C THR A 224 17.23 -4.97 12.53
N ASP A 225 17.51 -4.66 13.79
CA ASP A 225 16.72 -5.15 14.92
C ASP A 225 15.34 -4.47 15.01
N GLY A 226 15.00 -3.60 14.06
CA GLY A 226 13.76 -2.86 13.98
C GLY A 226 12.98 -3.10 12.68
N LEU A 227 12.07 -2.18 12.40
CA LEU A 227 11.22 -2.17 11.22
C LEU A 227 11.97 -1.81 9.94
N GLY A 228 13.08 -1.08 10.05
CA GLY A 228 13.77 -0.43 8.93
C GLY A 228 13.06 0.86 8.49
N ASP A 229 13.44 1.35 7.32
CA ASP A 229 12.72 2.46 6.70
C ASP A 229 11.40 1.97 6.11
N VAL A 230 10.37 2.80 6.19
CA VAL A 230 9.07 2.49 5.59
C VAL A 230 8.79 3.42 4.42
N GLN A 231 8.63 2.82 3.24
CA GLN A 231 8.10 3.50 2.07
C GLN A 231 6.59 3.34 2.01
N VAL A 232 5.89 4.45 1.89
CA VAL A 232 4.43 4.49 1.70
C VAL A 232 4.14 5.08 0.34
N PHE A 233 3.86 4.19 -0.60
CA PHE A 233 3.61 4.52 -1.99
C PHE A 233 2.16 4.94 -2.16
N CYS A 234 1.93 6.03 -2.89
CA CYS A 234 0.60 6.54 -3.13
C CYS A 234 0.48 7.27 -4.47
N SER A 235 -0.76 7.46 -4.92
CA SER A 235 -1.07 8.35 -6.04
C SER A 235 -1.02 9.82 -5.59
N GLY A 236 -0.76 10.73 -6.54
CA GLY A 236 -0.58 12.15 -6.30
C GLY A 236 -1.77 12.83 -5.61
N GLU A 237 -2.99 12.42 -5.96
CA GLU A 237 -4.22 12.95 -5.35
C GLU A 237 -4.29 12.76 -3.83
N ILE A 238 -3.70 11.67 -3.33
CA ILE A 238 -3.78 11.29 -1.91
C ILE A 238 -2.52 11.64 -1.11
N VAL A 239 -1.56 12.38 -1.67
CA VAL A 239 -0.28 12.73 -0.99
C VAL A 239 -0.51 13.36 0.38
N LYS A 240 -1.40 14.35 0.48
CA LYS A 240 -1.79 14.99 1.74
C LYS A 240 -2.43 13.98 2.71
N HIS A 241 -3.37 13.18 2.21
CA HIS A 241 -4.11 12.20 3.01
C HIS A 241 -3.19 11.14 3.60
N THR A 242 -2.24 10.65 2.79
CA THR A 242 -1.20 9.71 3.22
C THR A 242 -0.31 10.33 4.31
N TYR A 243 0.13 11.58 4.17
CA TYR A 243 0.91 12.21 5.24
C TYR A 243 0.12 12.30 6.56
N LEU A 244 -1.16 12.65 6.52
CA LEU A 244 -1.99 12.73 7.73
C LEU A 244 -2.18 11.35 8.38
N LEU A 245 -2.31 10.29 7.57
CA LEU A 245 -2.32 8.91 8.05
C LEU A 245 -1.01 8.57 8.78
N LEU A 246 0.13 8.92 8.18
CA LEU A 246 1.45 8.67 8.78
C LEU A 246 1.66 9.49 10.06
N TYR A 247 1.11 10.71 10.11
CA TYR A 247 1.11 11.51 11.33
C TYR A 247 0.35 10.82 12.47
N LEU A 248 -0.83 10.25 12.21
CA LEU A 248 -1.58 9.49 13.21
C LEU A 248 -0.87 8.20 13.60
N ALA A 249 -0.47 7.40 12.62
CA ALA A 249 0.15 6.09 12.83
C ALA A 249 1.42 6.20 13.70
N SER A 250 2.18 7.27 13.52
CA SER A 250 3.45 7.52 14.22
C SER A 250 3.30 8.31 15.53
N ASN A 251 2.08 8.59 16.00
CA ASN A 251 1.82 9.47 17.15
C ASN A 251 2.54 10.83 17.02
N GLY A 252 2.52 11.40 15.81
CA GLY A 252 3.11 12.70 15.48
C GLY A 252 4.63 12.72 15.35
N ARG A 253 5.34 11.59 15.48
CA ARG A 253 6.81 11.54 15.37
C ARG A 253 7.34 12.04 14.02
N VAL A 254 6.56 11.92 12.95
CA VAL A 254 6.93 12.41 11.61
C VAL A 254 6.88 13.93 11.42
N ARG A 255 6.34 14.70 12.38
CA ARG A 255 6.09 16.15 12.22
C ARG A 255 7.34 16.98 11.89
N HIS A 256 8.49 16.56 12.41
CA HIS A 256 9.73 17.32 12.38
C HIS A 256 10.88 16.57 11.71
N THR A 257 10.59 15.48 11.01
CA THR A 257 11.62 14.66 10.36
C THR A 257 12.04 15.19 8.98
N GLY A 258 11.38 16.25 8.49
CA GLY A 258 11.66 16.76 7.14
C GLY A 258 11.20 15.77 6.06
N MET A 259 10.14 15.01 6.33
CA MET A 259 9.64 13.97 5.44
C MET A 259 9.44 14.48 4.01
N LYS A 260 9.82 13.63 3.05
CA LYS A 260 9.78 13.94 1.62
C LYS A 260 8.89 12.96 0.89
N TRP A 261 8.02 13.50 0.03
CA TRP A 261 7.35 12.71 -0.99
C TRP A 261 8.12 12.84 -2.28
N LYS A 262 8.58 11.70 -2.79
CA LYS A 262 9.37 11.61 -4.02
C LYS A 262 8.56 10.95 -5.12
N ASP A 263 8.70 11.41 -6.35
CA ASP A 263 8.08 10.77 -7.51
C ASP A 263 8.80 9.46 -7.92
N VAL A 264 8.38 8.85 -9.04
CA VAL A 264 8.99 7.64 -9.59
C VAL A 264 10.48 7.80 -9.96
N HIS A 265 10.93 9.02 -10.21
CA HIS A 265 12.32 9.35 -10.50
C HIS A 265 13.13 9.68 -9.25
N ARG A 266 12.53 9.48 -8.06
CA ARG A 266 13.11 9.82 -6.75
C ARG A 266 13.34 11.31 -6.56
N GLU A 267 12.72 12.15 -7.38
CA GLU A 267 12.80 13.61 -7.25
C GLU A 267 11.88 14.07 -6.11
N VAL A 268 12.37 14.95 -5.23
CA VAL A 268 11.57 15.49 -4.14
C VAL A 268 10.56 16.49 -4.70
N ILE A 269 9.27 16.15 -4.61
CA ILE A 269 8.17 17.01 -5.07
C ILE A 269 7.50 17.71 -3.88
N VAL A 270 7.37 17.03 -2.73
CA VAL A 270 6.87 17.64 -1.48
C VAL A 270 7.89 17.44 -0.38
N GLU A 271 8.13 18.49 0.40
CA GLU A 271 8.93 18.43 1.63
C GLU A 271 8.15 19.01 2.80
N MET A 272 8.14 18.28 3.91
CA MET A 272 7.57 18.71 5.18
C MET A 272 8.63 19.41 6.02
N ARG A 273 8.19 20.17 7.02
CA ARG A 273 9.12 20.88 7.91
C ARG A 273 10.02 19.90 8.68
N GLY A 274 11.33 20.08 8.57
CA GLY A 274 12.32 19.44 9.44
C GLY A 274 12.59 20.25 10.72
N SER A 275 13.20 19.61 11.72
CA SER A 275 13.99 20.30 12.74
C SER A 275 15.23 20.87 12.06
N GLY A 276 15.25 22.19 11.87
CA GLY A 276 16.42 22.91 11.35
C GLY A 276 17.51 23.10 12.39
#